data_AF-A0A951RC03-F1
#
_entry.id   AF-A0A951RC03-F1
#
_cell.length_a   1.000
_cell.length_b   1.000
_cell.length_c   1.000
_cell.angle_alpha   90.00
_cell.angle_beta   90.00
_cell.angle_gamma   90.00
#
_symmetry.space_group_name_H-M   'P 1'
#
loop_
_entity.id
_entity.type
_entity.pdbx_description
1 polymer ?
#
loop_
_entity_poly.entity_id
_entity_poly.type
_entity_poly.pdbx_seq_one_letter_code
_entity_poly.pdbx_strand_id
1 'polypeptide(L)' 'MSKGSPKVSKKEKIPVTFSSHQIGQIEKYKGILGNTKAEIIRNIVIYWILDKKNNEKNEN' A
#
# COMPACT_ATOMS: atom_id res chain seq x y z
N MET A 1 -19.90 21.55 -11.56
CA MET A 1 -19.49 20.25 -12.12
C MET A 1 -18.88 19.42 -11.00
N SER A 2 -19.59 18.42 -10.47
CA SER A 2 -19.03 17.51 -9.48
C SER A 2 -17.99 16.65 -10.18
N LYS A 3 -16.70 16.88 -9.91
CA LYS A 3 -15.63 15.99 -10.38
C LYS A 3 -15.82 14.68 -9.64
N GLY A 4 -16.52 13.74 -10.28
CA GLY A 4 -16.72 12.39 -9.77
C GLY A 4 -15.37 11.82 -9.39
N SER A 5 -15.19 11.51 -8.11
CA SER A 5 -14.01 10.80 -7.60
C SER A 5 -13.74 9.59 -8.49
N PRO A 6 -12.49 9.36 -8.94
CA PRO A 6 -12.17 8.27 -9.85
C PRO A 6 -12.71 6.97 -9.24
N LYS A 7 -13.66 6.34 -9.94
CA LYS A 7 -14.14 5.00 -9.64
C LYS A 7 -12.90 4.11 -9.61
N VAL A 8 -12.48 3.65 -8.44
CA VAL A 8 -11.41 2.66 -8.30
C VAL A 8 -11.94 1.41 -8.99
N SER A 9 -11.56 1.24 -10.25
CA SER A 9 -12.34 0.54 -11.27
C SER A 9 -12.31 -0.99 -11.16
N LYS A 10 -11.55 -1.54 -10.20
CA LYS A 10 -11.64 -2.95 -9.80
C LYS A 10 -10.96 -3.13 -8.45
N LYS A 11 -11.64 -3.74 -7.47
CA LYS A 11 -11.01 -4.18 -6.22
C LYS A 11 -10.63 -5.64 -6.39
N GLU A 12 -9.34 -5.93 -6.48
CA GLU A 12 -8.81 -7.28 -6.56
C GLU A 12 -8.29 -7.71 -5.18
N LYS A 13 -8.57 -8.96 -4.78
CA LYS A 13 -8.11 -9.54 -3.51
C LYS A 13 -6.91 -10.44 -3.80
N ILE A 14 -5.77 -10.13 -3.20
CA ILE A 14 -4.54 -10.91 -3.34
C ILE A 14 -4.28 -11.60 -1.99
N PRO A 15 -4.45 -12.93 -1.89
CA PRO A 15 -4.11 -13.66 -0.67
C PRO A 15 -2.58 -13.70 -0.51
N VAL A 16 -2.12 -13.44 0.71
CA VAL A 16 -0.70 -13.46 1.08
C VAL A 16 -0.53 -14.06 2.47
N THR A 17 0.62 -14.68 2.70
CA THR A 17 0.97 -15.28 3.99
C THR A 17 2.08 -14.47 4.64
N PHE A 18 1.90 -14.14 5.91
CA PHE A 18 2.91 -13.47 6.73
C PHE A 18 3.19 -14.29 7.98
N SER A 19 4.41 -14.22 8.49
CA SER A 19 4.74 -14.75 9.81
C SER A 19 4.09 -13.91 10.92
N SER A 20 3.95 -14.49 12.12
CA SER A 20 3.46 -13.77 13.30
C SER A 20 4.30 -12.52 13.59
N HIS A 21 5.62 -12.61 13.45
CA HIS A 21 6.52 -11.48 13.59
C HIS A 21 6.23 -10.37 12.58
N GLN A 22 6.04 -10.71 11.29
CA GLN A 22 5.71 -9.74 10.25
C GLN A 22 4.36 -9.05 10.51
N ILE A 23 3.34 -9.80 10.96
CA ILE A 23 2.06 -9.22 11.37
C ILE A 23 2.26 -8.24 12.53
N GLY A 24 3.06 -8.61 13.54
CA GLY A 24 3.39 -7.72 14.65
C GLY A 24 4.09 -6.43 14.20
N GLN A 25 4.94 -6.47 13.16
CA GLN A 25 5.52 -5.27 12.58
C GLN A 25 4.48 -4.42 11.84
N ILE A 26 3.57 -5.03 11.09
CA ILE A 26 2.49 -4.33 10.37
C ILE A 26 1.58 -3.59 11.35
N GLU A 27 1.22 -4.21 12.47
CA GLU A 27 0.28 -3.64 13.44
C GLU A 27 0.83 -2.41 14.17
N LYS A 28 2.16 -2.26 14.29
CA LYS A 28 2.80 -1.05 14.83
C LYS A 28 2.51 0.21 14.00
N TYR A 29 2.17 0.07 12.73
CA TYR A 29 1.86 1.18 11.83
C TYR A 29 0.37 1.57 11.84
N LYS A 30 -0.46 0.91 12.66
CA LYS A 30 -1.88 1.25 12.80
C LYS A 30 -2.05 2.67 13.34
N GLY A 31 -2.93 3.43 12.71
CA GLY A 31 -3.15 4.85 13.01
C GLY A 31 -2.15 5.81 12.36
N ILE A 32 -1.04 5.29 11.80
CA ILE A 32 -0.03 6.08 11.08
C ILE A 32 -0.19 5.87 9.57
N LEU A 33 -0.08 4.61 9.12
CA LEU A 33 -0.17 4.23 7.71
C LEU A 33 -1.54 3.68 7.31
N GLY A 34 -2.51 3.65 8.22
CA GLY A 34 -3.86 3.14 7.97
C GLY A 34 -4.49 2.55 9.23
N ASN A 35 -5.79 2.26 9.17
CA ASN A 35 -6.54 1.74 10.31
C ASN A 35 -6.72 0.23 10.24
N THR A 36 -6.61 -0.34 9.04
CA THR A 36 -6.70 -1.79 8.79
C THR A 36 -5.38 -2.33 8.24
N LYS A 37 -5.11 -3.62 8.45
CA LYS A 37 -3.93 -4.29 7.86
C LYS A 37 -3.87 -4.15 6.34
N ALA A 38 -5.01 -4.20 5.67
CA ALA A 38 -5.10 -4.02 4.22
C ALA A 38 -4.69 -2.62 3.76
N GLU A 39 -5.10 -1.57 4.49
CA GLU A 39 -4.69 -0.18 4.19
C GLU A 39 -3.19 0.01 4.43
N ILE A 40 -2.68 -0.49 5.55
CA ILE A 40 -1.27 -0.40 5.89
C ILE A 40 -0.41 -1.07 4.81
N ILE A 41 -0.73 -2.32 4.45
CA ILE A 41 -0.02 -3.05 3.39
C ILE A 41 -0.12 -2.32 2.05
N ARG A 42 -1.32 -1.86 1.68
CA ARG A 42 -1.52 -1.10 0.43
C ARG A 42 -0.65 0.14 0.38
N ASN A 43 -0.58 0.91 1.46
CA ASN A 43 0.20 2.15 1.51
C ASN A 43 1.70 1.87 1.46
N ILE A 44 2.17 0.82 2.14
CA ILE A 44 3.57 0.35 2.04
C ILE A 44 3.92 -0.02 0.59
N VAL A 45 3.07 -0.82 -0.08
CA VAL A 45 3.29 -1.24 -1.46
C VAL A 45 3.30 -0.03 -2.41
N ILE A 46 2.35 0.90 -2.27
CA ILE A 46 2.31 2.13 -3.08
C ILE A 46 3.60 2.93 -2.89
N TYR A 47 4.02 3.15 -1.64
CA TYR A 47 5.25 3.87 -1.34
C TYR A 47 6.46 3.21 -1.99
N TRP A 48 6.59 1.88 -1.86
CA TRP A 48 7.69 1.12 -2.45
C TRP A 48 7.71 1.16 -3.98
N ILE A 49 6.55 1.07 -4.64
CA ILE A 49 6.44 1.19 -6.10
C ILE A 49 6.87 2.59 -6.56
N LEU A 50 6.44 3.64 -5.85
CA LEU A 50 6.80 5.02 -6.19
C LEU A 50 8.30 5.27 -6.02
N ASP A 51 8.87 4.77 -4.93
CA ASP A 51 10.31 4.85 -4.66
C ASP A 51 11.13 4.13 -5.74
N LYS A 52 10.77 2.88 -6.07
CA LYS A 52 11.36 2.10 -7.17
C LYS A 52 11.34 2.85 -8.50
N LYS A 53 10.17 3.37 -8.89
CA LYS A 53 10.01 4.13 -10.13
C LYS A 53 10.87 5.39 -10.19
N ASN A 54 11.09 6.03 -9.05
CA ASN A 54 11.95 7.22 -8.99
C ASN A 54 13.42 6.85 -9.15
N ASN A 55 13.86 5.73 -8.57
CA ASN A 55 15.22 5.25 -8.73
C ASN A 55 15.54 4.84 -10.19
N GLU A 56 14.59 4.19 -10.88
CA GLU A 56 14.75 3.81 -12.30
C GLU A 56 14.87 5.02 -13.27
N LYS A 57 14.36 6.19 -12.88
CA LYS A 57 14.46 7.41 -13.71
C LYS A 57 15.77 8.16 -13.57
N ASN A 58 16.55 7.86 -12.53
CA ASN A 58 17.82 8.53 -12.26
C ASN A 58 19.02 7.79 -12.88
N GLU A 59 18.79 6.65 -13.53
CA GLU A 59 19.82 5.82 -14.19
C GLU A 59 19.76 5.89 -15.73
N ASN A 60 18.92 6.75 -16.31
CA ASN A 60 18.77 6.97 -17.76
C ASN A 60 19.02 8.43 -18.17
#